data_AF-A0A060BSP3-F1
#
_entry.id   AF-A0A060BSP3-F1
#
_cell.length_a   1.000
_cell.length_b   1.000
_cell.length_c   1.000
_cell.angle_alpha   90.00
_cell.angle_beta   90.00
_cell.angle_gamma   90.00
#
_symmetry.space_group_name_H-M   'P 1'
#
loop_
_entity.id
_entity.type
_entity.pdbx_description
1 polymer ?
#
loop_
_entity_poly.entity_id
_entity_poly.type
_entity_poly.pdbx_seq_one_letter_code
_entity_poly.pdbx_strand_id
1 'polypeptide(L)' 'AYGLRSIGGVIEILDYMEKYSPNAWMLNYSNPAAIVAEATRRVASYLQDYQHL' A
#
# COMPACT_ATOMS: atom_id res chain seq x y z
N ALA A 1 3.34 6.88 17.96
CA ALA A 1 2.68 5.93 17.04
C ALA A 1 2.49 6.50 15.62
N TYR A 2 3.53 7.08 15.00
CA TYR A 2 3.40 7.63 13.64
C TYR A 2 3.28 6.53 12.58
N GLY A 3 4.15 5.51 12.63
CA GLY A 3 4.13 4.42 11.66
C GLY A 3 2.85 3.61 11.59
N LEU A 4 2.25 3.31 12.74
CA LEU A 4 0.98 2.57 12.78
C LEU A 4 -0.18 3.35 12.13
N ARG A 5 -0.14 4.69 12.17
CA ARG A 5 -1.16 5.52 11.51
C ARG A 5 -0.92 5.66 10.01
N SER A 6 0.34 5.66 9.58
CA SER A 6 0.70 5.80 8.16
C SER A 6 0.30 4.58 7.31
N ILE A 7 0.18 3.39 7.91
CA ILE A 7 -0.18 2.16 7.18
C ILE A 7 -1.52 2.32 6.46
N GLY A 8 -2.58 2.70 7.19
CA GLY A 8 -3.92 2.80 6.62
C GLY A 8 -4.00 3.78 5.44
N GLY A 9 -3.42 4.98 5.60
CA GLY A 9 -3.42 5.98 4.53
C GLY A 9 -2.63 5.57 3.29
N VAL A 10 -1.53 4.82 3.45
CA VAL A 10 -0.74 4.35 2.29
C VAL A 10 -1.48 3.25 1.53
N ILE A 11 -2.16 2.33 2.23
CA ILE A 11 -2.97 1.29 1.58
C ILE A 11 -4.15 1.91 0.83
N GLU A 12 -4.84 2.89 1.42
CA GLU A 12 -5.96 3.56 0.75
C GLU A 12 -5.52 4.26 -0.56
N ILE A 13 -4.37 4.93 -0.56
CA ILE A 13 -3.82 5.57 -1.77
C ILE A 13 -3.41 4.51 -2.80
N LEU A 14 -2.85 3.39 -2.37
CA LEU A 14 -2.51 2.27 -3.25
C LEU A 14 -3.76 1.71 -3.93
N ASP A 15 -4.84 1.47 -3.18
CA ASP A 15 -6.12 0.98 -3.71
C ASP A 15 -6.72 1.97 -4.73
N TYR A 16 -6.64 3.27 -4.47
CA TYR A 16 -7.08 4.28 -5.44
C TYR A 16 -6.22 4.28 -6.70
N MET A 17 -4.89 4.16 -6.57
CA MET A 17 -3.99 4.13 -7.72
C MET A 17 -4.29 2.92 -8.61
N GLU A 18 -4.41 1.72 -8.04
CA GLU A 18 -4.73 0.49 -8.80
C GLU A 18 -6.10 0.59 -9.48
N LYS A 19 -7.11 1.14 -8.80
CA LYS A 19 -8.47 1.30 -9.33
C LYS A 19 -8.55 2.25 -10.52
N TYR A 20 -7.91 3.42 -10.42
CA TYR A 20 -8.08 4.50 -11.39
C TYR A 20 -6.95 4.59 -12.42
N SER A 21 -5.79 3.98 -12.16
CA SER A 21 -4.61 4.02 -13.03
C SER A 21 -3.74 2.78 -12.82
N PRO A 22 -4.20 1.59 -13.27
CA PRO A 22 -3.56 0.31 -12.96
C PRO A 22 -2.11 0.16 -13.44
N ASN A 23 -1.66 1.02 -14.36
CA ASN A 23 -0.30 1.02 -14.89
C ASN A 23 0.61 2.10 -14.27
N ALA A 24 0.12 2.84 -13.26
CA ALA A 24 0.90 3.87 -12.59
C ALA A 24 1.91 3.28 -11.59
N TRP A 25 2.96 4.05 -11.29
CA TRP A 25 3.95 3.72 -10.27
C TRP A 25 3.79 4.64 -9.06
N MET A 26 3.73 4.06 -7.86
CA MET A 26 3.75 4.81 -6.60
C MET A 26 5.18 4.98 -6.10
N LEU A 27 5.73 6.18 -6.21
CA LEU A 27 7.02 6.54 -5.60
C LEU A 27 6.81 7.06 -4.18
N ASN A 28 6.70 6.15 -3.20
CA ASN A 28 6.40 6.51 -1.82
C ASN A 28 7.65 6.93 -1.02
N TYR A 29 7.74 8.22 -0.67
CA TYR A 29 8.77 8.81 0.22
C TYR A 29 8.23 9.17 1.62
N SER A 30 7.04 8.65 1.98
CA SER A 30 6.44 8.86 3.29
C SER A 30 7.14 8.02 4.36
N ASN A 31 7.20 8.56 5.58
CA ASN A 31 7.79 7.87 6.71
C ASN A 31 6.75 7.32 7.69
N PRO A 32 7.14 6.34 8.53
CA PRO A 32 8.41 5.63 8.57
C PRO A 32 8.49 4.52 7.51
N ALA A 33 9.43 4.67 6.57
CA ALA A 33 9.49 3.84 5.37
C ALA A 33 9.59 2.33 5.65
N ALA A 34 10.39 1.91 6.63
CA ALA A 34 10.57 0.48 6.93
C ALA A 34 9.28 -0.22 7.40
N ILE A 35 8.49 0.43 8.27
CA ILE A 35 7.24 -0.15 8.79
C ILE A 35 6.18 -0.18 7.69
N VAL A 36 6.07 0.91 6.93
CA VAL A 36 5.10 1.02 5.83
C VAL A 36 5.42 0.00 4.74
N ALA A 37 6.69 -0.16 4.37
CA ALA A 37 7.13 -1.13 3.36
C ALA A 37 6.78 -2.58 3.76
N GLU A 38 7.01 -2.97 5.01
CA GLU A 38 6.64 -4.32 5.48
C GLU A 38 5.12 -4.52 5.51
N ALA A 39 4.35 -3.49 5.87
CA ALA A 39 2.89 -3.56 5.80
C ALA A 39 2.40 -3.74 4.36
N THR A 40 2.89 -2.94 3.41
CA THR A 40 2.56 -3.07 1.99
C THR A 40 2.96 -4.46 1.45
N ARG A 41 4.14 -4.98 1.82
CA ARG A 41 4.58 -6.32 1.39
C ARG A 41 3.61 -7.42 1.81
N ARG A 42 3.03 -7.34 3.01
CA ARG A 42 2.08 -8.35 3.52
C ARG A 42 0.65 -8.16 2.99
N VAL A 43 0.19 -6.91 2.96
CA VAL A 43 -1.21 -6.59 2.68
C VAL A 43 -1.49 -6.54 1.18
N ALA A 44 -0.66 -5.85 0.39
CA ALA A 44 -0.89 -5.72 -1.04
C ALA A 44 -0.76 -7.08 -1.76
N SER A 45 0.21 -7.91 -1.37
CA SER A 45 0.33 -9.29 -1.92
C SER A 45 -0.91 -10.13 -1.62
N TYR A 46 -1.39 -10.10 -0.38
CA TYR A 46 -2.61 -10.82 0.01
C TYR A 46 -3.87 -10.32 -0.71
N LEU A 47 -4.02 -8.99 -0.88
CA LEU A 47 -5.18 -8.42 -1.58
C LEU A 47 -5.19 -8.77 -3.07
N GLN A 48 -4.02 -8.80 -3.73
CA GLN A 48 -3.93 -9.25 -5.13
C GLN A 48 -4.29 -10.73 -5.27
N ASP A 49 -3.79 -11.60 -4.38
CA ASP A 49 -4.16 -13.03 -4.38
C ASP A 49 -5.68 -13.25 -4.23
N TYR A 50 -6.36 -12.44 -3.40
CA TYR A 50 -7.82 -12.50 -3.21
C TYR A 50 -8.63 -11.99 -4.39
N GLN A 51 -8.14 -11.01 -5.16
CA GLN A 51 -8.84 -10.55 -6.37
C GLN A 51 -8.76 -11.56 -7.53
N HIS A 52 -7.89 -12.57 -7.42
CA HIS A 52 -7.72 -13.64 -8.41
C HIS A 52 -8.41 -14.97 -8.04
N LEU A 53 -9.08 -15.04 -6.89
CA LEU A 53 -9.98 -16.13 -6.47
C LEU A 53 -11.44 -15.81 -6.80
#